data_AF-A0A914PT32-F1
#
_entry.id   AF-A0A914PT32-F1
#
_cell.length_a   1.000
_cell.length_b   1.000
_cell.length_c   1.000
_cell.angle_alpha   90.00
_cell.angle_beta   90.00
_cell.angle_gamma   90.00
#
_symmetry.space_group_name_H-M   'P 1'
#
loop_
_entity.id
_entity.type
_entity.pdbx_description
1 polymer ?
#
loop_
_entity_poly.entity_id
_entity_poly.type
_entity_poly.pdbx_seq_one_letter_code
_entity_poly.pdbx_strand_id
1 'polypeptide(L)'
;MIEKLRKLITNFDFYRFVFTDANKDLNLQLVIAHGDIHLGNIMWSKDFNGNIQDEVAAFVDWQIMHENSPMADLGRFLTMSASGKIRREAEDFIFDYYLECLKKEFNGDESKVPYTVEQLKISYNYALLYNIIFVISAAVLFSNNMEENESNTAMKDAYLDNAELKIRLACEDAIRLVEGDMKDLLQKFGS
;
A
#
# COMPACT_ATOMS: atom_id res chain seq x y z
N MET A 1 -18.74 5.66 6.62
CA MET A 1 -17.37 5.76 6.11
C MET A 1 -17.26 5.13 4.72
N ILE A 2 -17.54 3.82 4.60
CA ILE A 2 -17.53 3.09 3.33
C ILE A 2 -18.47 3.68 2.26
N GLU A 3 -19.67 4.17 2.63
CA GLU A 3 -20.63 4.72 1.65
C GLU A 3 -20.06 5.90 0.83
N LYS A 4 -19.15 6.69 1.41
CA LYS A 4 -18.45 7.78 0.70
C LYS A 4 -17.47 7.24 -0.35
N LEU A 5 -16.80 6.14 -0.05
CA LEU A 5 -15.83 5.48 -0.94
C LEU A 5 -16.52 4.52 -1.92
N ARG A 6 -17.76 4.11 -1.65
CA ARG A 6 -18.50 3.10 -2.41
C ARG A 6 -18.49 3.36 -3.91
N LYS A 7 -18.71 4.62 -4.32
CA LYS A 7 -18.69 5.00 -5.73
C LYS A 7 -17.33 4.74 -6.39
N LEU A 8 -16.23 5.08 -5.69
CA LEU A 8 -14.88 4.79 -6.17
C LEU A 8 -14.59 3.27 -6.18
N ILE A 9 -14.98 2.56 -5.12
CA ILE A 9 -14.80 1.10 -4.98
C ILE A 9 -15.55 0.33 -6.08
N THR A 10 -16.64 0.85 -6.63
CA THR A 10 -17.38 0.20 -7.71
C THR A 10 -17.03 0.72 -9.11
N ASN A 11 -16.15 1.71 -9.23
CA ASN A 11 -15.85 2.36 -10.50
C ASN A 11 -14.58 1.76 -11.13
N PHE A 12 -14.75 0.99 -12.20
CA PHE A 12 -13.64 0.35 -12.91
C PHE A 12 -12.64 1.35 -13.49
N ASP A 13 -13.11 2.49 -14.02
CA ASP A 13 -12.23 3.53 -14.58
C ASP A 13 -11.37 4.19 -13.51
N PHE A 14 -11.89 4.30 -12.29
CA PHE A 14 -11.11 4.75 -11.14
C PHE A 14 -9.96 3.79 -10.85
N TYR A 15 -10.19 2.47 -10.79
CA TYR A 15 -9.12 1.48 -10.58
C TYR A 15 -8.06 1.56 -11.68
N ARG A 16 -8.52 1.60 -12.94
CA ARG A 16 -7.63 1.74 -14.10
C ARG A 16 -6.79 3.01 -13.99
N PHE A 17 -7.38 4.11 -13.55
CA PHE A 17 -6.69 5.37 -13.37
C PHE A 17 -5.62 5.30 -12.28
N VAL A 18 -5.97 4.94 -11.05
CA VAL A 18 -5.02 4.93 -9.92
C VAL A 18 -3.93 3.88 -10.07
N PHE A 19 -4.21 2.78 -10.80
CA PHE A 19 -3.25 1.71 -11.02
C PHE A 19 -2.34 1.95 -12.24
N THR A 20 -2.83 2.63 -13.29
CA THR A 20 -2.07 2.78 -14.55
C THR A 20 -1.95 4.21 -15.07
N ASP A 21 -3.05 4.91 -15.30
CA ASP A 21 -3.02 6.21 -15.99
C ASP A 21 -2.30 7.27 -15.17
N ALA A 22 -2.52 7.28 -13.85
CA ALA A 22 -1.87 8.20 -12.94
C ALA A 22 -0.33 8.14 -13.05
N ASN A 23 0.21 6.94 -13.25
CA ASN A 23 1.66 6.76 -13.42
C ASN A 23 2.17 7.39 -14.73
N LYS A 24 1.35 7.34 -15.79
CA LYS A 24 1.66 7.96 -17.09
C LYS A 24 1.54 9.48 -17.00
N ASP A 25 0.49 9.98 -16.36
CA ASP A 25 0.25 11.41 -16.16
C ASP A 25 1.38 12.06 -15.35
N LEU A 26 1.95 11.32 -14.38
CA LEU A 26 3.13 11.73 -13.60
C LEU A 26 4.47 11.52 -14.32
N ASN A 27 4.47 10.94 -15.52
CA ASN A 27 5.65 10.56 -16.29
C ASN A 27 6.66 9.74 -15.45
N LEU A 28 6.15 8.77 -14.70
CA LEU A 28 6.99 7.92 -13.85
C LEU A 28 7.68 6.85 -14.67
N GLN A 29 8.99 6.69 -14.45
CA GLN A 29 9.68 5.47 -14.82
C GLN A 29 9.17 4.32 -13.95
N LEU A 30 8.48 3.36 -14.56
CA LEU A 30 7.93 2.20 -13.86
C LEU A 30 9.05 1.27 -13.41
N VAL A 31 8.78 0.53 -12.33
CA VAL A 31 9.65 -0.52 -11.78
C VAL A 31 8.89 -1.83 -11.70
N ILE A 32 9.61 -2.93 -11.53
CA ILE A 32 9.01 -4.21 -11.18
C ILE A 32 8.61 -4.16 -9.71
N ALA A 33 7.31 -4.11 -9.47
CA ALA A 33 6.72 -4.26 -8.15
C ALA A 33 6.50 -5.74 -7.84
N HIS A 34 6.72 -6.13 -6.58
CA HIS A 34 6.35 -7.42 -6.04
C HIS A 34 4.84 -7.61 -6.05
N GLY A 35 4.08 -6.55 -5.78
CA GLY A 35 2.61 -6.52 -5.86
C GLY A 35 1.89 -7.09 -4.63
N ASP A 36 2.53 -7.97 -3.85
CA ASP A 36 1.99 -8.57 -2.62
C ASP A 36 2.94 -8.47 -1.42
N ILE A 37 3.65 -7.35 -1.29
CA ILE A 37 4.59 -7.20 -0.19
C ILE A 37 3.86 -6.93 1.14
N HIS A 38 4.01 -7.82 2.11
CA HIS A 38 3.58 -7.66 3.50
C HIS A 38 4.49 -8.45 4.43
N LEU A 39 4.39 -8.26 5.75
CA LEU A 39 5.27 -8.93 6.74
C LEU A 39 5.33 -10.46 6.62
N GLY A 40 4.29 -11.10 6.06
CA GLY A 40 4.26 -12.54 5.85
C GLY A 40 5.12 -13.02 4.66
N ASN A 41 5.42 -12.11 3.73
CA ASN A 41 6.21 -12.35 2.52
C ASN A 41 7.65 -11.82 2.65
N ILE A 42 8.07 -11.46 3.87
CA ILE A 42 9.43 -11.01 4.20
C ILE A 42 10.07 -12.04 5.13
N MET A 43 11.17 -12.63 4.68
CA MET A 43 12.00 -13.53 5.48
C MET A 43 13.13 -12.72 6.11
N TRP A 44 13.34 -12.90 7.41
CA TRP A 44 14.37 -12.20 8.18
C TRP A 44 15.58 -13.11 8.42
N SER A 45 16.77 -12.54 8.36
CA SER A 45 18.02 -13.23 8.65
C SER A 45 18.06 -13.72 10.10
N LYS A 46 18.82 -14.78 10.32
CA LYS A 46 19.09 -15.31 11.66
C LYS A 46 20.59 -15.38 11.90
N ASP A 47 21.01 -15.08 13.11
CA ASP A 47 22.39 -15.32 13.52
C ASP A 47 22.68 -16.82 13.68
N PHE A 48 23.93 -17.15 13.99
CA PHE A 48 24.38 -18.53 14.22
C PHE A 48 23.66 -19.23 15.38
N ASN A 49 23.02 -18.48 16.29
CA ASN A 49 22.22 -19.01 17.41
C ASN A 49 20.74 -19.14 17.05
N GLY A 50 20.32 -18.71 15.86
CA GLY A 50 18.92 -18.72 15.42
C GLY A 50 18.11 -17.49 15.83
N ASN A 51 18.73 -16.44 16.37
CA ASN A 51 18.04 -15.19 16.73
C ASN A 51 17.76 -14.36 15.48
N ILE A 52 16.53 -13.85 15.36
CA ILE A 52 16.11 -12.96 14.27
C ILE A 52 16.96 -11.68 14.30
N GLN A 53 17.43 -11.26 13.13
CA GLN A 53 18.17 -10.03 12.90
C GLN A 53 17.31 -9.02 12.15
N ASP A 54 17.73 -7.75 12.14
CA ASP A 54 17.06 -6.64 11.44
C ASP A 54 17.33 -6.64 9.91
N GLU A 55 17.99 -7.68 9.41
CA GLU A 55 18.34 -7.84 8.00
C GLU A 55 17.30 -8.69 7.28
N VAL A 56 16.84 -8.22 6.13
CA VAL A 56 15.98 -9.01 5.24
C VAL A 56 16.83 -10.08 4.56
N ALA A 57 16.45 -11.35 4.72
CA ALA A 57 17.06 -12.49 4.05
C ALA A 57 16.49 -12.68 2.64
N ALA A 58 15.17 -12.56 2.49
CA ALA A 58 14.50 -12.72 1.19
C ALA A 58 13.10 -12.11 1.18
N PHE A 59 12.66 -11.69 -0.01
CA PHE A 59 11.27 -11.48 -0.35
C PHE A 59 10.76 -12.71 -1.10
N VAL A 60 9.58 -13.21 -0.72
CA VAL A 60 9.00 -14.45 -1.28
C VAL A 60 7.59 -14.19 -1.80
N ASP A 61 7.06 -15.12 -2.59
CA ASP A 61 5.72 -15.05 -3.16
C ASP A 61 5.52 -13.95 -4.24
N TRP A 62 6.34 -14.04 -5.30
CA TRP A 62 6.33 -13.12 -6.45
C TRP A 62 5.21 -13.38 -7.47
N GLN A 63 4.17 -14.14 -7.11
CA GLN A 63 3.17 -14.63 -8.07
C GLN A 63 2.35 -13.54 -8.78
N ILE A 64 2.27 -12.33 -8.19
CA ILE A 64 1.59 -11.17 -8.78
C ILE A 64 2.53 -10.01 -9.11
N MET A 65 3.82 -10.29 -9.38
CA MET A 65 4.77 -9.27 -9.80
C MET A 65 4.32 -8.60 -11.11
N HIS A 66 4.48 -7.28 -11.20
CA HIS A 66 4.04 -6.49 -12.35
C HIS A 66 4.78 -5.14 -12.42
N GLU A 67 4.72 -4.47 -13.55
CA GLU A 67 5.23 -3.10 -13.68
C GLU A 67 4.28 -2.12 -12.98
N ASN A 68 4.82 -1.29 -12.09
CA ASN A 68 4.05 -0.26 -11.39
C ASN A 68 4.95 0.93 -10.99
N SER A 69 4.37 1.91 -10.32
CA SER A 69 5.10 3.03 -9.74
C SER A 69 6.13 2.59 -8.69
N PRO A 70 7.20 3.36 -8.47
CA PRO A 70 8.19 3.07 -7.42
C PRO A 70 7.61 3.02 -6.00
N MET A 71 6.42 3.62 -5.79
CA MET A 71 5.75 3.67 -4.50
C MET A 71 4.70 2.55 -4.32
N ALA A 72 4.45 1.72 -5.33
CA ALA A 72 3.40 0.70 -5.28
C ALA A 72 3.61 -0.29 -4.12
N ASP A 73 4.81 -0.87 -4.03
CA ASP A 73 5.16 -1.82 -2.97
C ASP A 73 5.28 -1.14 -1.59
N LEU A 74 5.77 0.09 -1.53
CA LEU A 74 5.81 0.85 -0.27
C LEU A 74 4.41 1.13 0.26
N GLY A 75 3.49 1.55 -0.62
CA GLY A 75 2.08 1.76 -0.31
C GLY A 75 1.41 0.46 0.14
N ARG A 76 1.67 -0.66 -0.55
CA ARG A 76 1.19 -2.00 -0.18
C ARG A 76 1.68 -2.39 1.22
N PHE A 77 2.99 -2.29 1.46
CA PHE A 77 3.61 -2.68 2.71
C PHE A 77 3.06 -1.86 3.89
N LEU A 78 3.02 -0.53 3.77
CA LEU A 78 2.50 0.35 4.82
C LEU A 78 1.00 0.18 5.06
N THR A 79 0.24 -0.22 4.05
CA THR A 79 -1.20 -0.52 4.22
C THR A 79 -1.41 -1.83 4.98
N MET A 80 -0.66 -2.88 4.63
CA MET A 80 -0.85 -4.24 5.17
C MET A 80 -0.17 -4.46 6.53
N SER A 81 0.96 -3.80 6.74
CA SER A 81 1.93 -4.13 7.79
C SER A 81 2.13 -3.05 8.84
N ALA A 82 1.81 -1.79 8.54
CA ALA A 82 1.93 -0.69 9.49
C ALA A 82 0.57 -0.29 10.09
N SER A 83 0.60 0.28 11.30
CA SER A 83 -0.58 0.94 11.86
C SER A 83 -0.84 2.27 11.13
N GLY A 84 -2.08 2.78 11.18
CA GLY A 84 -2.41 4.09 10.60
C GLY A 84 -1.55 5.22 11.18
N LYS A 85 -1.17 5.14 12.46
CA LYS A 85 -0.26 6.10 13.09
C LYS A 85 1.13 6.06 12.44
N ILE A 86 1.75 4.88 12.38
CA ILE A 86 3.10 4.71 11.79
C ILE A 86 3.10 5.13 10.33
N ARG A 87 2.06 4.78 9.57
CA ARG A 87 1.93 5.16 8.17
C ARG A 87 1.95 6.69 7.98
N ARG A 88 1.20 7.43 8.78
CA ARG A 88 1.17 8.91 8.72
C ARG A 88 2.51 9.53 9.16
N GLU A 89 3.13 9.00 10.21
CA GLU A 89 4.47 9.43 10.65
C GLU A 89 5.55 9.15 9.59
N ALA A 90 5.39 8.07 8.81
CA ALA A 90 6.32 7.74 7.73
C ALA A 90 6.27 8.76 6.58
N GLU A 91 5.11 9.34 6.26
CA GLU A 91 4.95 10.34 5.19
C GLU A 91 5.89 11.56 5.37
N ASP A 92 6.31 11.87 6.60
CA ASP A 92 7.20 12.99 6.91
C ASP A 92 8.64 12.81 6.39
N PHE A 93 9.10 11.57 6.20
CA PHE A 93 10.50 11.31 5.86
C PHE A 93 10.71 10.26 4.76
N ILE A 94 9.71 9.41 4.46
CA ILE A 94 9.93 8.21 3.66
C ILE A 94 10.32 8.52 2.21
N PHE A 95 9.85 9.64 1.65
CA PHE A 95 10.15 10.04 0.28
C PHE A 95 11.60 10.47 0.12
N ASP A 96 12.09 11.31 1.04
CA ASP A 96 13.47 11.74 1.06
C ASP A 96 14.39 10.54 1.33
N TYR A 97 14.00 9.68 2.29
CA TYR A 97 14.73 8.45 2.57
C TYR A 97 14.82 7.51 1.36
N TYR A 98 13.72 7.35 0.62
CA TYR A 98 13.70 6.53 -0.60
C TYR A 98 14.66 7.09 -1.66
N LEU A 99 14.62 8.41 -1.91
CA LEU A 99 15.52 9.04 -2.88
C LEU A 99 16.98 8.93 -2.44
N GLU A 100 17.29 9.11 -1.16
CA GLU A 100 18.65 8.94 -0.63
C GLU A 100 19.16 7.50 -0.77
N CYS A 101 18.31 6.50 -0.56
CA CYS A 101 18.65 5.10 -0.85
C CYS A 101 18.93 4.91 -2.35
N LEU A 102 18.07 5.43 -3.22
CA LEU A 102 18.23 5.30 -4.67
C LEU A 102 19.49 6.01 -5.19
N LYS A 103 19.82 7.19 -4.65
CA LYS A 103 21.08 7.90 -4.95
C LYS A 103 22.30 7.04 -4.59
N LYS A 104 22.29 6.36 -3.44
CA LYS A 104 23.38 5.47 -3.02
C LYS A 104 23.58 4.33 -4.00
N GLU A 105 22.50 3.71 -4.48
CA GLU A 105 22.56 2.66 -5.52
C GLU A 105 23.16 3.18 -6.85
N PHE A 106 23.01 4.47 -7.13
CA PHE A 106 23.64 5.13 -8.27
C PHE A 106 25.02 5.73 -7.96
N ASN A 107 25.69 5.32 -6.89
CA ASN A 107 26.99 5.84 -6.44
C ASN A 107 27.00 7.37 -6.21
N GLY A 108 25.87 7.93 -5.79
CA GLY A 108 25.70 9.37 -5.52
C GLY A 108 25.41 10.22 -6.76
N ASP A 109 25.19 9.61 -7.93
CA ASP A 109 24.88 10.34 -9.17
C ASP A 109 23.40 10.75 -9.22
N GLU A 110 23.10 11.95 -8.74
CA GLU A 110 21.73 12.49 -8.70
C GLU A 110 21.08 12.62 -10.08
N SER A 111 21.88 12.74 -11.16
CA SER A 111 21.34 12.87 -12.52
C SER A 111 20.65 11.59 -13.02
N LYS A 112 20.89 10.46 -12.35
CA LYS A 112 20.27 9.16 -12.66
C LYS A 112 18.99 8.89 -11.88
N VAL A 113 18.66 9.71 -10.89
CA VAL A 113 17.45 9.55 -10.09
C VAL A 113 16.27 10.08 -10.91
N PRO A 114 15.33 9.22 -11.36
CA PRO A 114 14.31 9.62 -12.32
C PRO A 114 13.05 10.20 -11.64
N TYR A 115 13.11 10.52 -10.35
CA TYR A 115 11.96 10.90 -9.55
C TYR A 115 12.23 12.15 -8.71
N THR A 116 11.19 12.98 -8.60
CA THR A 116 11.13 14.07 -7.62
C THR A 116 10.34 13.65 -6.38
N VAL A 117 10.56 14.33 -5.25
CA VAL A 117 9.78 14.12 -4.02
C VAL A 117 8.28 14.31 -4.29
N GLU A 118 7.91 15.32 -5.08
CA GLU A 118 6.52 15.60 -5.47
C GLU A 118 5.89 14.40 -6.20
N GLN A 119 6.60 13.85 -7.19
CA GLN A 119 6.15 12.67 -7.93
C GLN A 119 5.97 11.46 -7.00
N LEU A 120 6.91 11.23 -6.07
CA LEU A 120 6.79 10.13 -5.11
C LEU A 120 5.61 10.31 -4.16
N LYS A 121 5.36 11.53 -3.67
CA LYS A 121 4.20 11.84 -2.80
C LYS A 121 2.88 11.56 -3.51
N ILE A 122 2.71 12.06 -4.72
CA ILE A 122 1.47 11.86 -5.49
C ILE A 122 1.31 10.37 -5.85
N SER A 123 2.38 9.72 -6.30
CA SER A 123 2.39 8.28 -6.61
C SER A 123 2.04 7.43 -5.39
N TYR A 124 2.58 7.76 -4.22
CA TYR A 124 2.27 7.09 -2.97
C TYR A 124 0.81 7.25 -2.57
N ASN A 125 0.24 8.45 -2.74
CA ASN A 125 -1.16 8.71 -2.48
C ASN A 125 -2.06 7.79 -3.34
N TYR A 126 -1.79 7.66 -4.64
CA TYR A 126 -2.51 6.72 -5.51
C TYR A 126 -2.32 5.26 -5.08
N ALA A 127 -1.09 4.85 -4.76
CA ALA A 127 -0.79 3.50 -4.30
C ALA A 127 -1.52 3.18 -2.98
N LEU A 128 -1.53 4.11 -2.02
CA LEU A 128 -2.22 3.97 -0.75
C LEU A 128 -3.73 3.83 -0.96
N LEU A 129 -4.33 4.71 -1.76
CA LEU A 129 -5.76 4.67 -2.06
C LEU A 129 -6.17 3.36 -2.75
N TYR A 130 -5.40 2.90 -3.75
CA TYR A 130 -5.61 1.61 -4.41
C TYR A 130 -5.57 0.45 -3.42
N ASN A 131 -4.56 0.39 -2.56
CA ASN A 131 -4.39 -0.70 -1.60
C ASN A 131 -5.47 -0.71 -0.51
N ILE A 132 -5.89 0.46 -0.02
CA ILE A 132 -7.01 0.56 0.92
C ILE A 132 -8.27 -0.03 0.30
N ILE A 133 -8.56 0.37 -0.93
CA ILE A 133 -9.75 -0.10 -1.65
C ILE A 133 -9.66 -1.61 -1.90
N PHE A 134 -8.49 -2.12 -2.29
CA PHE A 134 -8.25 -3.57 -2.42
C PHE A 134 -8.53 -4.32 -1.11
N VAL A 135 -8.04 -3.82 0.03
CA VAL A 135 -8.26 -4.42 1.35
C VAL A 135 -9.75 -4.43 1.72
N ILE A 136 -10.47 -3.33 1.46
CA ILE A 136 -11.93 -3.26 1.69
C ILE A 136 -12.65 -4.30 0.82
N SER A 137 -12.33 -4.36 -0.47
CA SER A 137 -12.92 -5.33 -1.41
C SER A 137 -12.64 -6.79 -0.98
N ALA A 138 -11.40 -7.08 -0.60
CA ALA A 138 -11.00 -8.40 -0.10
C ALA A 138 -11.76 -8.76 1.19
N ALA A 139 -11.85 -7.84 2.15
CA ALA A 139 -12.58 -8.06 3.40
C ALA A 139 -14.06 -8.39 3.15
N VAL A 140 -14.73 -7.67 2.25
CA VAL A 140 -16.13 -7.96 1.88
C VAL A 140 -16.25 -9.36 1.26
N LEU A 141 -15.34 -9.73 0.36
CA LEU A 141 -15.35 -11.06 -0.28
C LEU A 141 -15.13 -12.18 0.73
N PHE A 142 -14.12 -12.07 1.61
CA PHE A 142 -13.84 -13.08 2.61
C PHE A 142 -14.93 -13.16 3.69
N SER A 143 -15.54 -12.04 4.09
CA SER A 143 -16.65 -12.03 5.06
C SER A 143 -17.87 -12.79 4.55
N ASN A 144 -18.13 -12.73 3.24
CA ASN A 144 -19.24 -13.47 2.61
C ASN A 144 -18.94 -14.97 2.43
N ASN A 145 -17.67 -15.38 2.49
CA ASN A 145 -17.22 -16.75 2.22
C ASN A 145 -16.77 -17.52 3.47
N MET A 146 -16.77 -16.90 4.64
CA MET A 146 -16.46 -17.56 5.91
C MET A 146 -17.64 -18.43 6.33
N GLU A 147 -17.64 -19.72 5.96
CA GLU A 147 -18.51 -20.71 6.59
C GLU A 147 -18.17 -20.84 8.09
N GLU A 148 -19.20 -21.00 8.92
CA GLU A 148 -19.11 -21.23 10.37
C GLU A 148 -18.39 -22.55 10.68
N ASN A 149 -17.06 -22.57 10.62
CA ASN A 149 -16.29 -23.65 11.22
C ASN A 149 -15.61 -23.15 12.50
N GLU A 150 -16.23 -23.53 13.62
CA GLU A 150 -15.78 -23.28 14.99
C GLU A 150 -14.52 -24.10 15.29
N SER A 151 -13.43 -23.45 15.74
CA SER A 151 -12.58 -24.07 16.77
C SER A 151 -11.72 -23.12 17.63
N ASN A 152 -11.75 -21.80 17.44
CA ASN A 152 -11.08 -20.90 18.40
C ASN A 152 -11.68 -19.49 18.40
N THR A 153 -12.79 -19.31 19.12
CA THR A 153 -13.56 -18.05 19.16
C THR A 153 -12.71 -16.85 19.60
N ALA A 154 -11.91 -16.96 20.67
CA ALA A 154 -11.10 -15.84 21.15
C ALA A 154 -10.00 -15.39 20.15
N MET A 155 -9.36 -16.34 19.45
CA MET A 155 -8.35 -16.01 18.43
C MET A 155 -9.00 -15.45 17.16
N LYS A 156 -10.19 -15.96 16.81
CA LYS A 156 -11.02 -15.43 15.72
C LYS A 156 -11.47 -14.00 16.03
N ASP A 157 -11.95 -13.75 17.24
CA ASP A 157 -12.41 -12.43 17.69
C ASP A 157 -11.27 -11.43 17.68
N ALA A 158 -10.09 -11.77 18.22
CA ALA A 158 -8.91 -10.91 18.17
C ALA A 158 -8.42 -10.63 16.74
N TYR A 159 -8.53 -11.62 15.83
CA TYR A 159 -8.21 -11.44 14.41
C TYR A 159 -9.21 -10.51 13.71
N LEU A 160 -10.50 -10.69 13.97
CA LEU A 160 -11.57 -9.85 13.45
C LEU A 160 -11.46 -8.42 13.97
N ASP A 161 -11.18 -8.22 15.25
CA ASP A 161 -10.96 -6.90 15.85
C ASP A 161 -9.75 -6.19 15.22
N ASN A 162 -8.65 -6.92 15.00
CA ASN A 162 -7.46 -6.38 14.35
C ASN A 162 -7.74 -6.02 12.87
N ALA A 163 -8.45 -6.88 12.16
CA ALA A 163 -8.86 -6.64 10.78
C ALA A 163 -9.82 -5.44 10.68
N GLU A 164 -10.81 -5.34 11.56
CA GLU A 164 -11.76 -4.24 11.62
C GLU A 164 -11.04 -2.91 11.91
N LEU A 165 -10.13 -2.89 12.90
CA LEU A 165 -9.35 -1.70 13.20
C LEU A 165 -8.48 -1.28 12.01
N LYS A 166 -7.82 -2.23 11.33
CA LYS A 166 -7.03 -1.95 10.12
C LYS A 166 -7.90 -1.39 9.00
N ILE A 167 -9.06 -1.99 8.72
CA ILE A 167 -10.01 -1.53 7.70
C ILE A 167 -10.52 -0.13 8.05
N ARG A 168 -10.84 0.14 9.31
CA ARG A 168 -11.32 1.46 9.75
C ARG A 168 -10.28 2.54 9.53
N LEU A 169 -9.06 2.33 10.01
CA LEU A 169 -7.96 3.29 9.85
C LEU A 169 -7.58 3.49 8.37
N ALA A 170 -7.62 2.42 7.58
CA ALA A 170 -7.47 2.48 6.13
C ALA A 170 -8.57 3.36 5.49
N CYS A 171 -9.84 3.16 5.86
CA CYS A 171 -10.94 3.99 5.38
C CYS A 171 -10.78 5.47 5.76
N GLU A 172 -10.32 5.77 6.99
CA GLU A 172 -10.04 7.13 7.45
C GLU A 172 -8.96 7.80 6.58
N ASP A 173 -7.89 7.07 6.25
CA ASP A 173 -6.82 7.57 5.38
C ASP A 173 -7.32 7.80 3.95
N ALA A 174 -8.10 6.87 3.39
CA ALA A 174 -8.69 7.04 2.07
C ALA A 174 -9.59 8.28 2.02
N ILE A 175 -10.44 8.50 3.03
CA ILE A 175 -11.28 9.70 3.12
C ILE A 175 -10.43 10.97 3.20
N ARG A 176 -9.40 10.99 4.06
CA ARG A 176 -8.46 12.12 4.17
C ARG A 176 -7.89 12.48 2.80
N LEU A 177 -7.43 11.47 2.05
CA LEU A 177 -6.85 11.66 0.74
C LEU A 177 -7.87 12.20 -0.26
N VAL A 178 -9.05 11.58 -0.36
CA VAL A 178 -10.05 11.98 -1.38
C VAL A 178 -10.79 13.27 -1.02
N GLU A 179 -10.79 13.72 0.22
CA GLU A 179 -11.33 15.03 0.61
C GLU A 179 -10.28 16.15 0.56
N GLY A 180 -8.99 15.79 0.62
CA GLY A 180 -7.85 16.70 0.53
C GLY A 180 -7.14 16.60 -0.82
N ASP A 181 -5.98 15.94 -0.84
CA ASP A 181 -5.01 15.94 -1.93
C ASP A 181 -5.54 15.36 -3.26
N MET A 182 -6.60 14.55 -3.21
CA MET A 182 -7.19 13.85 -4.36
C MET A 182 -8.68 14.14 -4.53
N LYS A 183 -9.11 15.36 -4.17
CA LYS A 183 -10.50 15.81 -4.28
C LYS A 183 -11.03 15.84 -5.71
N ASP A 184 -10.16 16.07 -6.67
CA ASP A 184 -10.45 15.99 -8.10
C ASP A 184 -10.90 14.57 -8.52
N LEU A 185 -10.37 13.52 -7.90
CA LEU A 185 -10.79 12.14 -8.20
C LEU A 185 -12.25 11.88 -7.82
N LEU A 186 -12.74 12.43 -6.70
CA LEU A 186 -14.16 12.33 -6.35
C LEU A 186 -15.04 13.05 -7.36
N GLN A 187 -14.59 14.18 -7.91
CA GLN A 187 -15.34 14.89 -8.93
C GLN A 187 -15.35 14.13 -10.26
N LYS A 188 -14.23 13.52 -10.61
CA LYS A 188 -14.04 12.80 -11.88
C LYS A 188 -14.71 11.42 -11.90
N PHE A 189 -14.69 10.69 -10.79
CA PHE A 189 -15.12 9.29 -10.71
C PHE A 189 -16.28 9.04 -9.74
N GLY A 190 -16.69 10.05 -8.97
CA GLY A 190 -17.76 9.97 -7.98
C GLY A 190 -19.14 10.45 -8.46
N SER A 191 -19.31 10.76 -9.75
CA SER A 191 -20.62 11.06 -10.35
C SER A 191 -21.41 9.77 -10.59
#